data_AF-A0A7C4GYK5-F1
#
_entry.id   AF-A0A7C4GYK5-F1
#
_cell.length_a   1.000
_cell.length_b   1.000
_cell.length_c   1.000
_cell.angle_alpha   90.00
_cell.angle_beta   90.00
_cell.angle_gamma   90.00
#
_symmetry.space_group_name_H-M   'P 1'
#
loop_
_entity.id
_entity.type
_entity.pdbx_description
1 polymer ?
#
loop_
_entity_poly.entity_id
_entity_poly.type
_entity_poly.pdbx_seq_one_letter_code
_entity_poly.pdbx_strand_id
1 'polypeptide(L)'
;MQRSFLSLILLAMLAIGIMPIMVQTMEIGNDGSFERTAIPAQVRWLVSGALYLRDMWGSIKLMPGSVKETIESSLSQSQLQQTLPMLQSPRGRFGEDSIFGPNIRVTRDSPHYYPFENEPSIAVNPTNPRNIVVAAHDYGDPFYLVGIVVYRSFDGGKTWSGPSRMVATYGDSLSDPSLAFGRDGTLYLSYLSVGAFSEITLAISRDGGANWSFVRALNYSFAAFYDKPWIAVGPDPTNPMRDIIYITYTEFKGYYEVNLSIKLIRSRDGGRTFEGPFRVSWEGRYPDTLVQWSYPVVDRNGTLYVSFFGVKTERVFGEPRVIQGIWVAKSIDGGVTFSEPVLAAETNWWFPGYSGLYGFRWIVPTPAMAVGPDGSIYIAYEDSPGGSEGPDMGDIFLVVSRDGGASWSKPVRVNDDTGHATQFFPMIAVRGSDGSIHIAWGDKRLDPSGIGYDIYYTYSRDGGRTFAKNIRVTDITVNPLLGISFFIGDYFGMAVTNDNVYIVWTDSRRGSLTVVPGAYRNAALNQDIY
;
A
#
# COMPACT_ATOMS: atom_id res chain seq x y z
N MET A 1 17.02 25.57 -12.92
CA MET A 1 15.82 25.44 -13.78
C MET A 1 15.69 24.07 -14.45
N GLN A 2 16.75 23.46 -15.00
CA GLN A 2 16.67 22.07 -15.54
C GLN A 2 16.70 20.95 -14.48
N ARG A 3 17.30 21.17 -13.30
CA ARG A 3 17.32 20.18 -12.19
C ARG A 3 15.97 19.98 -11.48
N SER A 4 15.10 20.99 -11.50
CA SER A 4 13.77 20.96 -10.85
C SER A 4 12.73 20.20 -11.67
N PHE A 5 12.88 20.13 -12.99
CA PHE A 5 11.96 19.41 -13.89
C PHE A 5 12.15 17.89 -13.82
N LEU A 6 13.40 17.43 -13.69
CA LEU A 6 13.73 15.99 -13.51
C LEU A 6 13.22 15.45 -12.16
N SER A 7 13.27 16.28 -11.11
CA SER A 7 12.78 15.91 -9.77
C SER A 7 11.25 15.76 -9.73
N LEU A 8 10.54 16.50 -10.58
CA LEU A 8 9.07 16.47 -10.72
C LEU A 8 8.58 15.20 -11.45
N ILE A 9 9.30 14.82 -12.51
CA ILE A 9 9.07 13.56 -13.25
C ILE A 9 9.39 12.37 -12.35
N LEU A 10 10.49 12.45 -11.58
CA LEU A 10 10.76 11.46 -10.53
C LEU A 10 9.60 11.40 -9.52
N LEU A 11 9.09 12.51 -8.96
CA LEU A 11 8.00 12.45 -7.97
C LEU A 11 6.70 11.82 -8.51
N ALA A 12 6.36 12.06 -9.78
CA ALA A 12 5.20 11.42 -10.41
C ALA A 12 5.46 9.94 -10.75
N MET A 13 6.68 9.58 -11.17
CA MET A 13 7.09 8.18 -11.39
C MET A 13 7.23 7.40 -10.06
N LEU A 14 7.61 8.09 -8.98
CA LEU A 14 7.71 7.62 -7.60
C LEU A 14 6.34 7.28 -7.01
N ALA A 15 5.29 8.05 -7.36
CA ALA A 15 3.92 7.80 -6.92
C ALA A 15 3.25 6.61 -7.64
N ILE A 16 3.73 6.23 -8.83
CA ILE A 16 3.09 5.21 -9.69
C ILE A 16 3.96 3.93 -9.81
N GLY A 17 4.98 3.77 -8.97
CA GLY A 17 5.80 2.54 -8.88
C GLY A 17 6.66 2.23 -10.12
N ILE A 18 7.07 3.23 -10.90
CA ILE A 18 7.75 3.02 -12.19
C ILE A 18 9.25 3.33 -12.11
N MET A 19 10.08 2.28 -12.13
CA MET A 19 11.53 2.17 -12.44
C MET A 19 12.51 1.83 -11.31
N PRO A 20 13.44 0.89 -11.62
CA PRO A 20 14.81 0.87 -11.09
C PRO A 20 15.94 1.04 -12.13
N ILE A 21 15.71 1.25 -13.45
CA ILE A 21 16.78 1.04 -14.47
C ILE A 21 17.47 2.31 -15.04
N MET A 22 16.87 3.51 -15.04
CA MET A 22 17.46 4.65 -15.78
C MET A 22 18.33 5.62 -14.96
N VAL A 23 19.49 5.19 -14.45
CA VAL A 23 20.52 6.15 -13.95
C VAL A 23 21.87 6.04 -14.66
N GLN A 24 22.04 5.14 -15.63
CA GLN A 24 23.26 5.14 -16.45
C GLN A 24 22.97 5.65 -17.86
N THR A 25 23.57 6.80 -18.19
CA THR A 25 23.71 7.45 -19.51
C THR A 25 22.55 8.33 -20.02
N MET A 26 22.63 9.64 -19.79
CA MET A 26 22.05 10.65 -20.67
C MET A 26 23.01 11.85 -20.80
N GLU A 27 23.69 11.96 -21.95
CA GLU A 27 24.34 13.19 -22.42
C GLU A 27 23.34 14.03 -23.22
N ILE A 28 23.36 15.35 -23.02
CA ILE A 28 22.40 16.30 -23.60
C ILE A 28 22.96 16.89 -24.90
N GLY A 29 22.21 16.80 -26.00
CA GLY A 29 22.48 17.49 -27.27
C GLY A 29 21.92 18.92 -27.30
N ASN A 30 22.66 19.83 -27.95
CA ASN A 30 22.39 21.27 -28.05
C ASN A 30 21.77 21.66 -29.41
N ASP A 31 20.45 21.82 -29.53
CA ASP A 31 19.83 22.64 -30.58
C ASP A 31 18.37 23.03 -30.25
N GLY A 32 18.19 24.21 -29.67
CA GLY A 32 16.88 24.73 -29.27
C GLY A 32 16.01 25.23 -30.43
N SER A 33 15.03 24.43 -30.87
CA SER A 33 13.87 24.93 -31.61
C SER A 33 12.58 24.15 -31.28
N PHE A 34 11.43 24.85 -31.26
CA PHE A 34 10.09 24.32 -30.95
C PHE A 34 9.09 24.70 -32.06
N GLU A 35 8.30 23.74 -32.54
CA GLU A 35 7.10 23.94 -33.37
C GLU A 35 5.82 23.48 -32.63
N ARG A 36 4.71 24.24 -32.82
CA ARG A 36 3.38 23.96 -32.25
C ARG A 36 2.60 22.99 -33.14
N THR A 37 2.41 21.74 -32.71
CA THR A 37 1.15 20.95 -32.71
C THR A 37 1.43 19.46 -32.47
N ALA A 38 1.62 19.08 -31.21
CA ALA A 38 1.46 17.71 -30.73
C ALA A 38 1.40 17.77 -29.20
N ILE A 39 0.50 17.01 -28.58
CA ILE A 39 0.59 16.75 -27.14
C ILE A 39 2.01 16.21 -26.90
N PRO A 40 2.86 16.89 -26.10
CA PRO A 40 4.28 16.59 -26.03
C PRO A 40 4.51 15.12 -25.67
N ALA A 41 5.51 14.48 -26.28
CA ALA A 41 5.93 13.12 -25.94
C ALA A 41 6.10 12.95 -24.41
N GLN A 42 6.51 14.02 -23.72
CA GLN A 42 6.61 14.18 -22.26
C GLN A 42 5.34 13.79 -21.48
N VAL A 43 4.14 14.00 -22.04
CA VAL A 43 2.85 13.61 -21.42
C VAL A 43 2.55 12.12 -21.60
N ARG A 44 3.11 11.45 -22.62
CA ARG A 44 3.02 9.99 -22.76
C ARG A 44 3.76 9.24 -21.64
N TRP A 45 4.72 9.88 -20.98
CA TRP A 45 5.53 9.29 -19.90
C TRP A 45 4.89 9.41 -18.51
N LEU A 46 3.86 10.24 -18.35
CA LEU A 46 3.15 10.45 -17.08
C LEU A 46 2.09 9.38 -16.79
N VAL A 47 1.79 8.53 -17.78
CA VAL A 47 0.68 7.58 -17.73
C VAL A 47 1.21 6.17 -17.47
N SER A 48 1.24 5.78 -16.20
CA SER A 48 1.38 4.40 -15.69
C SER A 48 2.68 3.65 -16.05
N GLY A 49 3.22 2.88 -15.09
CA GLY A 49 4.35 1.98 -15.35
C GLY A 49 4.02 0.92 -16.37
N ALA A 50 2.73 0.79 -16.64
CA ALA A 50 2.14 -0.20 -17.46
C ALA A 50 2.17 0.14 -18.97
N LEU A 51 2.30 1.42 -19.39
CA LEU A 51 2.63 1.75 -20.79
C LEU A 51 4.11 1.44 -21.11
N TYR A 52 5.01 1.68 -20.16
CA TYR A 52 6.43 1.31 -20.31
C TYR A 52 6.60 -0.21 -20.36
N LEU A 53 5.86 -0.95 -19.52
CA LEU A 53 5.81 -2.41 -19.58
C LEU A 53 5.19 -2.92 -20.88
N ARG A 54 4.14 -2.32 -21.42
CA ARG A 54 3.56 -2.75 -22.70
C ARG A 54 4.50 -2.55 -23.90
N ASP A 55 5.19 -1.42 -23.99
CA ASP A 55 6.14 -1.19 -25.11
C ASP A 55 7.43 -2.02 -24.95
N MET A 56 7.88 -2.31 -23.72
CA MET A 56 8.92 -3.32 -23.48
C MET A 56 8.43 -4.73 -23.84
N TRP A 57 7.23 -5.14 -23.45
CA TRP A 57 6.73 -6.51 -23.67
C TRP A 57 6.24 -6.75 -25.10
N GLY A 58 5.76 -5.71 -25.80
CA GLY A 58 5.38 -5.76 -27.21
C GLY A 58 6.58 -5.85 -28.15
N SER A 59 7.76 -5.42 -27.71
CA SER A 59 9.02 -5.48 -28.47
C SER A 59 9.99 -6.57 -27.96
N ILE A 60 9.80 -7.08 -26.74
CA ILE A 60 10.43 -8.33 -26.28
C ILE A 60 9.66 -9.50 -26.90
N LYS A 61 10.11 -9.92 -28.09
CA LYS A 61 10.29 -11.37 -28.27
C LYS A 61 11.15 -11.78 -27.08
N LEU A 62 10.63 -12.60 -26.17
CA LEU A 62 11.37 -13.16 -25.04
C LEU A 62 12.71 -13.70 -25.56
N MET A 63 13.74 -12.86 -25.51
CA MET A 63 15.11 -13.26 -25.71
C MET A 63 15.54 -13.70 -24.32
N PRO A 64 15.79 -14.99 -24.08
CA PRO A 64 16.05 -15.54 -22.75
C PRO A 64 17.30 -14.99 -22.03
N GLY A 65 17.93 -13.93 -22.55
CA GLY A 65 19.22 -13.39 -22.10
C GLY A 65 19.16 -12.09 -21.30
N SER A 66 18.23 -11.15 -21.57
CA SER A 66 18.39 -9.78 -21.04
C SER A 66 18.09 -9.62 -19.55
N VAL A 67 17.08 -10.31 -19.02
CA VAL A 67 16.81 -10.35 -17.56
C VAL A 67 17.93 -11.13 -16.84
N LYS A 68 18.51 -12.11 -17.53
CA LYS A 68 19.61 -12.92 -17.05
C LYS A 68 20.89 -12.09 -16.88
N GLU A 69 21.24 -11.26 -17.86
CA GLU A 69 22.47 -10.44 -17.86
C GLU A 69 22.46 -9.37 -16.75
N THR A 70 21.32 -8.73 -16.47
CA THR A 70 21.24 -7.74 -15.38
C THR A 70 21.38 -8.39 -14.00
N ILE A 71 20.78 -9.57 -13.80
CA ILE A 71 20.89 -10.36 -12.57
C ILE A 71 22.32 -10.94 -12.42
N GLU A 72 22.92 -11.43 -13.51
CA GLU A 72 24.29 -11.97 -13.56
C GLU A 72 25.37 -10.92 -13.31
N SER A 73 25.09 -9.64 -13.59
CA SER A 73 26.04 -8.54 -13.36
C SER A 73 26.17 -8.10 -11.89
N SER A 74 25.19 -8.42 -11.04
CA SER A 74 25.12 -7.96 -9.64
C SER A 74 25.36 -9.07 -8.61
N LEU A 75 25.20 -10.33 -9.01
CA LEU A 75 25.50 -11.53 -8.21
C LEU A 75 26.18 -12.55 -9.11
N SER A 76 27.25 -13.20 -8.65
CA SER A 76 27.84 -14.29 -9.43
C SER A 76 26.79 -15.41 -9.61
N GLN A 77 26.73 -16.03 -10.80
CA GLN A 77 25.77 -17.11 -11.09
C GLN A 77 25.75 -18.20 -10.00
N SER A 78 26.90 -18.49 -9.37
CA SER A 78 27.03 -19.45 -8.29
C SER A 78 26.32 -19.01 -7.00
N GLN A 79 26.30 -17.71 -6.67
CA GLN A 79 25.59 -17.19 -5.50
C GLN A 79 24.07 -17.26 -5.71
N LEU A 80 23.57 -16.87 -6.88
CA LEU A 80 22.15 -16.98 -7.24
C LEU A 80 21.65 -18.43 -7.19
N GLN A 81 22.45 -19.35 -7.73
CA GLN A 81 22.09 -20.77 -7.77
C GLN A 81 22.12 -21.43 -6.37
N GLN A 82 22.87 -20.87 -5.42
CA GLN A 82 22.89 -21.30 -4.02
C GLN A 82 21.75 -20.68 -3.19
N THR A 83 21.37 -19.42 -3.42
CA THR A 83 20.33 -18.73 -2.63
C THR A 83 18.91 -19.14 -3.00
N LEU A 84 18.63 -19.44 -4.28
CA LEU A 84 17.29 -19.78 -4.76
C LEU A 84 16.68 -21.02 -4.07
N PRO A 85 17.38 -22.17 -3.97
CA PRO A 85 16.85 -23.32 -3.24
C PRO A 85 16.62 -23.03 -1.76
N MET A 86 17.40 -22.13 -1.14
CA MET A 86 17.24 -21.78 0.28
C MET A 86 16.01 -20.91 0.53
N LEU A 87 15.69 -19.96 -0.37
CA LEU A 87 14.47 -19.15 -0.30
C LEU A 87 13.22 -20.01 -0.55
N GLN A 88 13.30 -20.95 -1.50
CA GLN A 88 12.19 -21.83 -1.85
C GLN A 88 12.06 -23.08 -0.96
N SER A 89 12.96 -23.28 0.01
CA SER A 89 12.86 -24.39 0.95
C SER A 89 11.90 -24.05 2.08
N PRO A 90 10.92 -24.93 2.41
CA PRO A 90 10.21 -24.84 3.67
C PRO A 90 11.25 -24.97 4.78
N ARG A 91 11.58 -23.87 5.46
CA ARG A 91 12.47 -23.92 6.63
C ARG A 91 11.69 -24.52 7.80
N GLY A 92 11.74 -25.84 7.89
CA GLY A 92 11.10 -26.65 8.93
C GLY A 92 9.60 -26.85 8.69
N ARG A 93 9.08 -28.03 9.11
CA ARG A 93 7.65 -28.19 9.38
C ARG A 93 7.22 -27.03 10.28
N PHE A 94 5.98 -26.53 10.13
CA PHE A 94 5.34 -25.64 11.10
C PHE A 94 5.87 -25.99 12.49
N GLY A 95 6.64 -25.09 13.11
CA GLY A 95 7.08 -25.32 14.47
C GLY A 95 5.83 -25.65 15.29
N GLU A 96 5.96 -26.52 16.28
CA GLU A 96 4.86 -26.88 17.19
C GLU A 96 4.19 -25.64 17.85
N ASP A 97 4.79 -24.45 17.66
CA ASP A 97 4.38 -23.13 18.13
C ASP A 97 3.56 -22.26 17.13
N SER A 98 3.34 -22.66 15.87
CA SER A 98 2.57 -21.81 14.93
C SER A 98 1.08 -21.85 15.25
N ILE A 99 0.48 -20.69 15.46
CA ILE A 99 -0.97 -20.52 15.69
C ILE A 99 -1.76 -20.29 14.39
N PHE A 100 -1.08 -20.17 13.24
CA PHE A 100 -1.72 -19.98 11.94
C PHE A 100 -1.85 -21.32 11.19
N GLY A 101 -2.96 -21.45 10.46
CA GLY A 101 -3.17 -22.55 9.52
C GLY A 101 -2.28 -22.44 8.27
N PRO A 102 -2.47 -23.33 7.27
CA PRO A 102 -1.72 -23.26 6.01
C PRO A 102 -1.95 -21.92 5.28
N ASN A 103 -0.94 -21.44 4.55
CA ASN A 103 -1.09 -20.28 3.67
C ASN A 103 -2.02 -20.66 2.50
N ILE A 104 -3.06 -19.86 2.23
CA ILE A 104 -4.11 -20.16 1.24
C ILE A 104 -4.03 -19.16 0.10
N ARG A 105 -3.72 -19.62 -1.11
CA ARG A 105 -3.73 -18.74 -2.29
C ARG A 105 -5.13 -18.19 -2.56
N VAL A 106 -5.25 -16.87 -2.60
CA VAL A 106 -6.48 -16.13 -2.98
C VAL A 106 -6.60 -16.01 -4.50
N THR A 107 -5.50 -15.65 -5.15
CA THR A 107 -5.43 -15.47 -6.61
C THR A 107 -5.86 -16.72 -7.36
N ARG A 108 -6.53 -16.53 -8.50
CA ARG A 108 -6.97 -17.64 -9.37
C ARG A 108 -6.42 -17.49 -10.79
N ASP A 109 -5.90 -18.60 -11.32
CA ASP A 109 -5.42 -18.64 -12.69
C ASP A 109 -6.62 -18.56 -13.67
N SER A 110 -6.50 -17.77 -14.73
CA SER A 110 -7.46 -17.68 -15.83
C SER A 110 -6.90 -18.41 -17.05
N PRO A 111 -7.70 -19.11 -17.87
CA PRO A 111 -7.22 -19.75 -19.09
C PRO A 111 -6.73 -18.76 -20.15
N HIS A 112 -7.03 -17.47 -20.01
CA HIS A 112 -6.75 -16.45 -21.03
C HIS A 112 -5.66 -15.44 -20.65
N TYR A 113 -5.26 -15.38 -19.37
CA TYR A 113 -4.17 -14.52 -18.92
C TYR A 113 -3.62 -14.96 -17.55
N TYR A 114 -2.43 -14.49 -17.21
CA TYR A 114 -1.75 -14.82 -15.95
C TYR A 114 -1.80 -13.64 -14.97
N PRO A 115 -2.34 -13.84 -13.75
CA PRO A 115 -2.40 -12.77 -12.77
C PRO A 115 -0.99 -12.39 -12.29
N PHE A 116 -0.78 -11.09 -12.18
CA PHE A 116 0.39 -10.50 -11.53
C PHE A 116 -0.13 -9.48 -10.53
N GLU A 117 -0.38 -9.94 -9.31
CA GLU A 117 -1.18 -9.21 -8.33
C GLU A 117 -0.37 -8.73 -7.15
N ASN A 118 -0.61 -7.50 -6.71
CA ASN A 118 0.02 -6.93 -5.52
C ASN A 118 -0.93 -5.93 -4.83
N GLU A 119 -0.45 -5.29 -3.77
CA GLU A 119 -1.20 -4.27 -3.03
C GLU A 119 -2.57 -4.76 -2.54
N PRO A 120 -2.63 -5.89 -1.80
CA PRO A 120 -3.89 -6.45 -1.39
C PRO A 120 -4.55 -5.59 -0.29
N SER A 121 -5.83 -5.32 -0.48
CA SER A 121 -6.75 -4.81 0.55
C SER A 121 -7.72 -5.92 0.95
N ILE A 122 -8.05 -6.02 2.24
CA ILE A 122 -8.94 -7.04 2.80
C ILE A 122 -10.01 -6.40 3.67
N ALA A 123 -11.24 -6.89 3.58
CA ALA A 123 -12.32 -6.55 4.50
C ALA A 123 -13.16 -7.78 4.85
N VAL A 124 -13.67 -7.81 6.09
CA VAL A 124 -14.58 -8.86 6.58
C VAL A 124 -15.95 -8.27 6.82
N ASN A 125 -17.00 -8.95 6.36
CA ASN A 125 -18.37 -8.48 6.48
C ASN A 125 -18.84 -8.53 7.95
N PRO A 126 -19.21 -7.41 8.58
CA PRO A 126 -19.61 -7.38 9.98
C PRO A 126 -20.95 -8.11 10.24
N THR A 127 -21.79 -8.27 9.22
CA THR A 127 -23.08 -9.00 9.32
C THR A 127 -22.96 -10.49 8.99
N ASN A 128 -21.86 -10.89 8.37
CA ASN A 128 -21.54 -12.28 8.04
C ASN A 128 -20.03 -12.49 8.08
N PRO A 129 -19.43 -12.82 9.24
CA PRO A 129 -17.98 -12.96 9.38
C PRO A 129 -17.34 -14.07 8.53
N ARG A 130 -18.14 -14.92 7.87
CA ARG A 130 -17.64 -15.89 6.89
C ARG A 130 -17.46 -15.28 5.50
N ASN A 131 -18.02 -14.09 5.24
CA ASN A 131 -17.81 -13.34 4.02
C ASN A 131 -16.58 -12.44 4.14
N ILE A 132 -15.53 -12.81 3.41
CA ILE A 132 -14.25 -12.09 3.35
C ILE A 132 -14.03 -11.68 1.91
N VAL A 133 -13.59 -10.45 1.69
CA VAL A 133 -13.32 -9.93 0.35
C VAL A 133 -11.91 -9.37 0.31
N VAL A 134 -11.19 -9.70 -0.75
CA VAL A 134 -9.84 -9.24 -1.04
C VAL A 134 -9.84 -8.58 -2.41
N ALA A 135 -9.30 -7.37 -2.49
CA ALA A 135 -9.05 -6.67 -3.73
C ALA A 135 -7.54 -6.49 -3.92
N ALA A 136 -7.07 -6.52 -5.17
CA ALA A 136 -5.65 -6.36 -5.50
C ALA A 136 -5.49 -5.68 -6.86
N HIS A 137 -4.34 -5.06 -7.08
CA HIS A 137 -3.89 -4.71 -8.44
C HIS A 137 -3.70 -5.99 -9.24
N ASP A 138 -3.88 -5.91 -10.56
CA ASP A 138 -3.56 -6.98 -11.50
C ASP A 138 -2.88 -6.39 -12.74
N TYR A 139 -1.56 -6.58 -12.85
CA TYR A 139 -0.78 -6.19 -14.04
C TYR A 139 -0.96 -7.19 -15.20
N GLY A 140 -1.64 -8.30 -14.96
CA GLY A 140 -2.02 -9.27 -15.97
C GLY A 140 -3.37 -8.97 -16.63
N ASP A 141 -4.04 -7.87 -16.27
CA ASP A 141 -5.39 -7.57 -16.76
C ASP A 141 -5.46 -7.52 -18.31
N PRO A 142 -6.43 -8.20 -18.93
CA PRO A 142 -6.52 -8.28 -20.39
C PRO A 142 -7.13 -7.03 -21.05
N PHE A 143 -7.73 -6.13 -20.28
CA PHE A 143 -8.44 -4.94 -20.76
C PHE A 143 -7.69 -3.65 -20.45
N TYR A 144 -7.00 -3.59 -19.30
CA TYR A 144 -6.29 -2.42 -18.82
C TYR A 144 -4.80 -2.72 -18.67
N LEU A 145 -3.98 -1.68 -18.65
CA LEU A 145 -2.55 -1.88 -18.41
C LEU A 145 -2.28 -2.31 -16.96
N VAL A 146 -3.09 -1.80 -16.02
CA VAL A 146 -3.23 -2.34 -14.66
C VAL A 146 -4.73 -2.37 -14.36
N GLY A 147 -5.23 -3.53 -13.94
CA GLY A 147 -6.61 -3.70 -13.49
C GLY A 147 -6.70 -3.80 -11.96
N ILE A 148 -7.93 -3.84 -11.46
CA ILE A 148 -8.21 -4.24 -10.08
C ILE A 148 -9.13 -5.45 -10.12
N VAL A 149 -8.73 -6.49 -9.39
CA VAL A 149 -9.47 -7.74 -9.25
C VAL A 149 -9.98 -7.91 -7.83
N VAL A 150 -11.13 -8.56 -7.70
CA VAL A 150 -11.76 -8.83 -6.41
C VAL A 150 -12.09 -10.31 -6.28
N TYR A 151 -11.64 -10.90 -5.18
CA TYR A 151 -11.92 -12.26 -4.75
C TYR A 151 -12.78 -12.25 -3.49
N ARG A 152 -13.68 -13.22 -3.37
CA ARG A 152 -14.56 -13.36 -2.21
C ARG A 152 -14.60 -14.78 -1.68
N SER A 153 -14.70 -14.90 -0.37
CA SER A 153 -15.00 -16.13 0.35
C SER A 153 -16.34 -16.00 1.07
N PHE A 154 -17.04 -17.12 1.27
CA PHE A 154 -18.24 -17.23 2.12
C PHE A 154 -18.11 -18.33 3.18
N ASP A 155 -16.90 -18.89 3.35
CA ASP A 155 -16.59 -19.97 4.29
C ASP A 155 -15.45 -19.61 5.26
N GLY A 156 -15.19 -18.31 5.43
CA GLY A 156 -14.18 -17.80 6.33
C GLY A 156 -12.75 -17.89 5.78
N GLY A 157 -12.58 -17.79 4.47
CA GLY A 157 -11.28 -17.76 3.79
C GLY A 157 -10.73 -19.13 3.37
N LYS A 158 -11.53 -20.20 3.49
CA LYS A 158 -11.10 -21.56 3.12
C LYS A 158 -11.14 -21.76 1.60
N THR A 159 -12.15 -21.20 0.94
CA THR A 159 -12.27 -21.20 -0.51
C THR A 159 -12.62 -19.81 -1.04
N TRP A 160 -12.15 -19.52 -2.26
CA TRP A 160 -12.26 -18.22 -2.90
C TRP A 160 -12.90 -18.32 -4.28
N SER A 161 -13.82 -17.39 -4.55
CA SER A 161 -14.49 -17.19 -5.84
C SER A 161 -14.05 -15.86 -6.47
N GLY A 162 -14.04 -15.79 -7.80
CA GLY A 162 -13.57 -14.63 -8.55
C GLY A 162 -12.61 -15.03 -9.68
N PRO A 163 -11.88 -14.06 -10.26
CA PRO A 163 -11.95 -12.64 -9.93
C PRO A 163 -13.18 -11.94 -10.55
N SER A 164 -13.76 -10.99 -9.81
CA SER A 164 -14.58 -9.92 -10.40
C SER A 164 -13.64 -8.77 -10.76
N ARG A 165 -13.76 -8.20 -11.96
CA ARG A 165 -12.89 -7.08 -12.40
C ARG A 165 -13.60 -5.75 -12.23
N MET A 166 -12.87 -4.78 -11.70
CA MET A 166 -13.34 -3.40 -11.63
C MET A 166 -13.23 -2.72 -12.99
N VAL A 167 -14.02 -1.68 -13.17
CA VAL A 167 -14.15 -0.99 -14.46
C VAL A 167 -13.38 0.32 -14.40
N ALA A 168 -12.57 0.58 -15.41
CA ALA A 168 -11.95 1.88 -15.60
C ALA A 168 -12.84 2.83 -16.39
N THR A 169 -12.76 4.10 -16.05
CA THR A 169 -13.24 5.18 -16.91
C THR A 169 -12.30 5.31 -18.12
N TYR A 170 -12.85 5.46 -19.33
CA TYR A 170 -12.12 5.71 -20.59
C TYR A 170 -10.97 4.73 -20.94
N GLY A 171 -10.92 3.54 -20.32
CA GLY A 171 -9.83 2.58 -20.56
C GLY A 171 -8.53 2.89 -19.80
N ASP A 172 -8.60 3.75 -18.78
CA ASP A 172 -7.49 4.11 -17.91
C ASP A 172 -6.97 2.90 -17.10
N SER A 173 -5.77 3.02 -16.54
CA SER A 173 -5.24 2.04 -15.59
C SER A 173 -5.88 2.24 -14.21
N LEU A 174 -6.04 1.17 -13.45
CA LEU A 174 -6.58 1.19 -12.10
C LEU A 174 -5.48 0.99 -11.07
N SER A 175 -5.59 1.66 -9.92
CA SER A 175 -4.65 1.53 -8.82
C SER A 175 -5.33 1.73 -7.46
N ASP A 176 -4.58 1.38 -6.41
CA ASP A 176 -4.83 1.62 -5.00
C ASP A 176 -6.19 1.16 -4.50
N PRO A 177 -6.55 -0.13 -4.65
CA PRO A 177 -7.79 -0.66 -4.12
C PRO A 177 -7.81 -0.56 -2.60
N SER A 178 -8.87 0.02 -2.05
CA SER A 178 -9.10 0.06 -0.61
C SER A 178 -10.53 -0.38 -0.30
N LEU A 179 -10.68 -1.42 0.52
CA LEU A 179 -11.97 -2.03 0.89
C LEU A 179 -12.44 -1.60 2.28
N ALA A 180 -13.75 -1.38 2.41
CA ALA A 180 -14.41 -1.29 3.70
C ALA A 180 -15.85 -1.79 3.62
N PHE A 181 -16.31 -2.46 4.68
CA PHE A 181 -17.73 -2.75 4.87
C PHE A 181 -18.39 -1.64 5.72
N GLY A 182 -19.60 -1.25 5.32
CA GLY A 182 -20.53 -0.58 6.22
C GLY A 182 -21.06 -1.54 7.28
N ARG A 183 -21.58 -0.98 8.38
CA ARG A 183 -22.19 -1.75 9.49
C ARG A 183 -23.43 -2.53 9.04
N ASP A 184 -24.05 -2.12 7.93
CA ASP A 184 -25.19 -2.79 7.29
C ASP A 184 -24.78 -3.99 6.40
N GLY A 185 -23.48 -4.24 6.24
CA GLY A 185 -22.95 -5.30 5.37
C GLY A 185 -22.80 -4.90 3.90
N THR A 186 -23.06 -3.63 3.54
CA THR A 186 -22.72 -3.11 2.20
C THR A 186 -21.20 -2.99 2.09
N LEU A 187 -20.65 -3.52 0.99
CA LEU A 187 -19.22 -3.46 0.69
C LEU A 187 -18.92 -2.28 -0.23
N TYR A 188 -17.85 -1.57 0.09
CA TYR A 188 -17.33 -0.44 -0.66
C TYR A 188 -15.88 -0.71 -1.04
N LEU A 189 -15.53 -0.39 -2.29
CA LEU A 189 -14.17 -0.42 -2.81
C LEU A 189 -13.89 0.94 -3.45
N SER A 190 -12.97 1.71 -2.87
CA SER A 190 -12.41 2.89 -3.54
C SER A 190 -11.18 2.50 -4.33
N TYR A 191 -11.00 3.15 -5.47
CA TYR A 191 -9.80 3.04 -6.30
C TYR A 191 -9.68 4.26 -7.19
N LEU A 192 -8.47 4.48 -7.70
CA LEU A 192 -8.22 5.55 -8.66
C LEU A 192 -8.19 4.98 -10.09
N SER A 193 -8.59 5.82 -11.05
CA SER A 193 -8.32 5.58 -12.47
C SER A 193 -7.30 6.60 -12.94
N VAL A 194 -6.22 6.11 -13.55
CA VAL A 194 -5.08 6.88 -14.04
C VAL A 194 -4.80 6.55 -15.49
N GLY A 195 -5.01 7.57 -16.32
CA GLY A 195 -4.69 7.57 -17.73
C GLY A 195 -4.09 8.89 -18.11
N ALA A 196 -4.66 9.56 -19.10
CA ALA A 196 -4.31 10.95 -19.38
C ALA A 196 -4.69 11.91 -18.20
N PHE A 197 -5.44 11.41 -17.21
CA PHE A 197 -6.08 12.16 -16.13
C PHE A 197 -6.20 11.29 -14.86
N SER A 198 -6.63 11.87 -13.74
CA SER A 198 -6.87 11.16 -12.49
C SER A 198 -8.30 11.39 -11.98
N GLU A 199 -8.95 10.32 -11.53
CA GLU A 199 -10.26 10.33 -10.87
C GLU A 199 -10.32 9.27 -9.75
N ILE A 200 -11.31 9.42 -8.86
CA ILE A 200 -11.59 8.43 -7.81
C ILE A 200 -12.96 7.82 -8.06
N THR A 201 -13.01 6.49 -8.13
CA THR A 201 -14.23 5.70 -8.30
C THR A 201 -14.53 4.92 -7.03
N LEU A 202 -15.83 4.86 -6.68
CA LEU A 202 -16.37 3.98 -5.66
C LEU A 202 -17.17 2.85 -6.34
N ALA A 203 -16.73 1.61 -6.16
CA ALA A 203 -17.54 0.44 -6.45
C ALA A 203 -18.28 -0.02 -5.19
N ILE A 204 -19.56 -0.38 -5.36
CA ILE A 204 -20.48 -0.71 -4.28
C ILE A 204 -21.08 -2.09 -4.54
N SER A 205 -20.99 -2.99 -3.57
CA SER A 205 -21.61 -4.32 -3.62
C SER A 205 -22.52 -4.53 -2.41
N ARG A 206 -23.72 -5.08 -2.66
CA ARG A 206 -24.73 -5.39 -1.63
C ARG A 206 -24.95 -6.89 -1.43
N ASP A 207 -24.12 -7.71 -2.08
CA ASP A 207 -24.23 -9.17 -2.11
C ASP A 207 -22.89 -9.86 -1.80
N GLY A 208 -22.08 -9.22 -0.95
CA GLY A 208 -20.82 -9.78 -0.45
C GLY A 208 -19.71 -9.84 -1.50
N GLY A 209 -19.71 -8.91 -2.47
CA GLY A 209 -18.71 -8.79 -3.53
C GLY A 209 -19.04 -9.58 -4.80
N ALA A 210 -20.31 -9.98 -5.01
CA ALA A 210 -20.72 -10.74 -6.19
C ALA A 210 -21.06 -9.86 -7.40
N ASN A 211 -21.78 -8.77 -7.17
CA ASN A 211 -22.10 -7.77 -8.18
C ASN A 211 -21.76 -6.37 -7.68
N TRP A 212 -21.45 -5.49 -8.62
CA TRP A 212 -20.93 -4.15 -8.35
C TRP A 212 -21.68 -3.08 -9.14
N SER A 213 -21.99 -1.97 -8.48
CA SER A 213 -22.37 -0.71 -9.12
C SER A 213 -21.27 0.32 -8.91
N PHE A 214 -21.06 1.20 -9.88
CA PHE A 214 -19.95 2.15 -9.88
C PHE A 214 -20.45 3.59 -9.80
N VAL A 215 -19.79 4.40 -8.99
CA VAL A 215 -20.04 5.83 -8.86
C VAL A 215 -18.71 6.56 -8.94
N ARG A 216 -18.65 7.60 -9.77
CA ARG A 216 -17.51 8.51 -9.78
C ARG A 216 -17.58 9.38 -8.53
N ALA A 217 -16.73 9.07 -7.55
CA ALA A 217 -16.72 9.73 -6.25
C ALA A 217 -16.10 11.12 -6.33
N LEU A 218 -15.03 11.26 -7.12
CA LEU A 218 -14.42 12.55 -7.44
C LEU A 218 -14.29 12.69 -8.94
N ASN A 219 -14.72 13.85 -9.44
CA ASN A 219 -14.64 14.15 -10.85
C ASN A 219 -13.19 14.31 -11.30
N TYR A 220 -13.00 13.91 -12.54
CA TYR A 220 -11.87 14.16 -13.39
C TYR A 220 -11.23 15.55 -13.22
N SER A 221 -9.88 15.59 -13.14
CA SER A 221 -9.10 16.82 -13.15
C SER A 221 -7.95 16.79 -14.15
N PHE A 222 -7.77 17.89 -14.88
CA PHE A 222 -6.60 18.14 -15.74
C PHE A 222 -5.43 18.80 -14.98
N ALA A 223 -5.68 19.28 -13.76
CA ALA A 223 -4.74 20.11 -13.01
C ALA A 223 -4.23 19.44 -11.73
N ALA A 224 -4.76 18.27 -11.40
CA ALA A 224 -4.39 17.52 -10.21
C ALA A 224 -4.37 16.01 -10.49
N PHE A 225 -3.42 15.33 -9.85
CA PHE A 225 -3.35 13.89 -9.74
C PHE A 225 -3.79 13.46 -8.34
N TYR A 226 -4.55 12.39 -8.25
CA TYR A 226 -5.08 11.83 -7.01
C TYR A 226 -4.44 10.47 -6.77
N ASP A 227 -3.94 10.26 -5.56
CA ASP A 227 -3.22 9.06 -5.17
C ASP A 227 -3.75 8.50 -3.85
N LYS A 228 -3.73 7.17 -3.72
CA LYS A 228 -4.14 6.43 -2.52
C LYS A 228 -5.49 6.86 -1.95
N PRO A 229 -6.60 6.72 -2.72
CA PRO A 229 -7.95 6.89 -2.22
C PRO A 229 -8.28 5.80 -1.19
N TRP A 230 -7.87 6.01 0.06
CA TRP A 230 -8.11 5.08 1.17
C TRP A 230 -9.48 5.30 1.80
N ILE A 231 -10.19 4.22 2.08
CA ILE A 231 -11.58 4.28 2.55
C ILE A 231 -11.72 3.91 4.03
N ALA A 232 -12.62 4.61 4.72
CA ALA A 232 -13.19 4.19 5.99
C ALA A 232 -14.70 4.38 5.98
N VAL A 233 -15.42 3.51 6.67
CA VAL A 233 -16.88 3.62 6.85
C VAL A 233 -17.20 3.49 8.33
N GLY A 234 -18.03 4.39 8.84
CA GLY A 234 -18.38 4.37 10.25
C GLY A 234 -19.54 5.32 10.59
N PRO A 235 -19.96 5.35 11.87
CA PRO A 235 -21.14 6.09 12.29
C PRO A 235 -21.07 7.57 11.96
N ASP A 236 -22.21 8.13 11.53
CA ASP A 236 -22.41 9.57 11.47
C ASP A 236 -22.50 10.13 12.91
N PRO A 237 -21.62 11.07 13.30
CA PRO A 237 -21.64 11.62 14.66
C PRO A 237 -22.94 12.38 14.99
N THR A 238 -23.70 12.82 13.98
CA THR A 238 -24.99 13.50 14.15
C THR A 238 -26.19 12.55 14.03
N ASN A 239 -26.00 11.38 13.45
CA ASN A 239 -27.02 10.35 13.32
C ASN A 239 -26.39 8.94 13.36
N PRO A 240 -26.06 8.41 14.55
CA PRO A 240 -25.29 7.17 14.70
C PRO A 240 -25.93 5.91 14.10
N MET A 241 -27.21 5.99 13.69
CA MET A 241 -27.93 4.94 12.95
C MET A 241 -27.54 4.85 11.48
N ARG A 242 -26.81 5.84 10.95
CA ARG A 242 -26.31 5.87 9.57
C ARG A 242 -24.79 5.81 9.55
N ASP A 243 -24.27 5.31 8.44
CA ASP A 243 -22.85 5.36 8.14
C ASP A 243 -22.53 6.52 7.21
N ILE A 244 -21.31 7.04 7.37
CA ILE A 244 -20.64 7.92 6.41
C ILE A 244 -19.51 7.13 5.76
N ILE A 245 -19.41 7.24 4.44
CA ILE A 245 -18.26 6.76 3.67
C ILE A 245 -17.25 7.90 3.58
N TYR A 246 -16.03 7.67 4.01
CA TYR A 246 -14.92 8.61 3.96
C TYR A 246 -13.85 8.09 2.99
N ILE A 247 -13.45 8.90 2.02
CA ILE A 247 -12.33 8.57 1.13
C ILE A 247 -11.31 9.71 1.23
N THR A 248 -10.15 9.41 1.80
CA THR A 248 -9.02 10.33 1.86
C THR A 248 -8.03 10.01 0.76
N TYR A 249 -7.37 11.03 0.22
CA TYR A 249 -6.40 10.86 -0.85
C TYR A 249 -5.35 11.98 -0.80
N THR A 250 -4.19 11.71 -1.39
CA THR A 250 -3.20 12.75 -1.67
C THR A 250 -3.60 13.48 -2.95
N GLU A 251 -3.71 14.79 -2.89
CA GLU A 251 -3.83 15.65 -4.07
C GLU A 251 -2.47 16.23 -4.45
N PHE A 252 -2.03 15.94 -5.66
CA PHE A 252 -0.86 16.52 -6.31
C PHE A 252 -1.33 17.57 -7.32
N LYS A 253 -1.29 18.84 -6.93
CA LYS A 253 -1.88 19.93 -7.72
C LYS A 253 -0.82 20.79 -8.38
N GLY A 254 -0.96 21.00 -9.69
CA GLY A 254 -0.08 21.84 -10.50
C GLY A 254 0.86 21.05 -11.42
N TYR A 255 1.31 21.68 -12.51
CA TYR A 255 2.12 21.03 -13.56
C TYR A 255 3.63 21.27 -13.42
N TYR A 256 4.03 22.45 -12.98
CA TYR A 256 5.44 22.86 -12.85
C TYR A 256 5.90 22.93 -11.40
N GLU A 257 4.95 23.24 -10.52
CA GLU A 257 5.17 23.36 -9.08
C GLU A 257 4.03 22.62 -8.39
N VAL A 258 4.32 21.44 -7.87
CA VAL A 258 3.32 20.53 -7.33
C VAL A 258 3.10 20.84 -5.84
N ASN A 259 1.90 21.32 -5.52
CA ASN A 259 1.43 21.39 -4.15
C ASN A 259 0.85 20.04 -3.74
N LEU A 260 1.23 19.57 -2.55
CA LEU A 260 0.68 18.38 -1.95
C LEU A 260 -0.28 18.75 -0.82
N SER A 261 -1.41 18.06 -0.75
CA SER A 261 -2.29 18.10 0.41
C SER A 261 -3.08 16.80 0.56
N ILE A 262 -3.40 16.41 1.79
CA ILE A 262 -4.38 15.36 2.06
C ILE A 262 -5.78 16.00 2.02
N LYS A 263 -6.65 15.41 1.21
CA LYS A 263 -8.05 15.81 1.05
C LYS A 263 -8.97 14.67 1.46
N LEU A 264 -10.23 15.02 1.73
CA LEU A 264 -11.32 14.10 2.00
C LEU A 264 -12.51 14.41 1.08
N ILE A 265 -13.08 13.37 0.48
CA ILE A 265 -14.48 13.38 0.02
C ILE A 265 -15.29 12.43 0.89
N ARG A 266 -16.60 12.69 1.05
CA ARG A 266 -17.48 11.84 1.85
C ARG A 266 -18.84 11.63 1.21
N SER A 267 -19.52 10.54 1.56
CA SER A 267 -20.91 10.29 1.21
C SER A 267 -21.74 9.92 2.44
N ARG A 268 -22.93 10.54 2.57
CA ARG A 268 -23.90 10.29 3.65
C ARG A 268 -25.16 9.53 3.19
N ASP A 269 -25.19 9.12 1.92
CA ASP A 269 -26.36 8.52 1.26
C ASP A 269 -26.06 7.15 0.63
N GLY A 270 -25.05 6.46 1.17
CA GLY A 270 -24.65 5.12 0.72
C GLY A 270 -23.93 5.13 -0.63
N GLY A 271 -23.15 6.19 -0.89
CA GLY A 271 -22.31 6.32 -2.08
C GLY A 271 -23.01 6.86 -3.31
N ARG A 272 -24.22 7.45 -3.19
CA ARG A 272 -24.95 8.01 -4.35
C ARG A 272 -24.43 9.39 -4.72
N THR A 273 -24.14 10.22 -3.72
CA THR A 273 -23.56 11.56 -3.91
C THR A 273 -22.38 11.77 -2.96
N PHE A 274 -21.48 12.68 -3.36
CA PHE A 274 -20.28 13.01 -2.60
C PHE A 274 -20.17 14.51 -2.34
N GLU A 275 -19.71 14.83 -1.14
CA GLU A 275 -19.38 16.18 -0.69
C GLU A 275 -17.85 16.34 -0.56
N GLY A 276 -17.35 17.56 -0.76
CA GLY A 276 -15.93 17.90 -0.68
C GLY A 276 -15.39 18.53 -1.97
N PRO A 277 -14.06 18.63 -2.13
CA PRO A 277 -13.04 18.10 -1.23
C PRO A 277 -12.80 18.97 0.01
N PHE A 278 -12.77 18.34 1.19
CA PHE A 278 -12.40 18.97 2.46
C PHE A 278 -10.90 18.84 2.69
N ARG A 279 -10.29 19.84 3.31
CA ARG A 279 -8.86 19.86 3.62
C ARG A 279 -8.59 19.13 4.94
N VAL A 280 -7.69 18.14 4.92
CA VAL A 280 -7.30 17.36 6.11
C VAL A 280 -5.94 17.82 6.66
N SER A 281 -4.97 18.08 5.78
CA SER A 281 -3.63 18.50 6.15
C SER A 281 -3.34 19.95 5.76
N TRP A 282 -2.16 20.43 6.12
CA TRP A 282 -1.58 21.60 5.46
C TRP A 282 -1.36 21.34 3.95
N GLU A 283 -1.07 22.40 3.20
CA GLU A 283 -0.78 22.35 1.77
C GLU A 283 0.55 23.06 1.54
N GLY A 284 1.42 22.48 0.73
CA GLY A 284 2.71 23.07 0.42
C GLY A 284 3.53 22.23 -0.52
N ARG A 285 4.82 22.55 -0.61
CA ARG A 285 5.74 21.97 -1.58
C ARG A 285 6.96 21.39 -0.90
N TYR A 286 7.49 20.33 -1.49
CA TYR A 286 8.80 19.81 -1.12
C TYR A 286 9.90 20.85 -1.43
N PRO A 287 10.95 21.01 -0.61
CA PRO A 287 11.24 20.25 0.61
C PRO A 287 10.58 20.78 1.89
N ASP A 288 10.01 21.99 1.87
CA ASP A 288 9.47 22.63 3.08
C ASP A 288 8.23 21.93 3.64
N THR A 289 7.53 21.19 2.78
CA THR A 289 6.26 20.58 3.08
C THR A 289 6.00 19.35 2.21
N LEU A 290 5.68 18.22 2.82
CA LEU A 290 5.28 16.99 2.14
C LEU A 290 4.14 16.36 2.94
N VAL A 291 3.16 15.77 2.26
CA VAL A 291 2.16 14.90 2.88
C VAL A 291 1.77 13.80 1.93
N GLN A 292 1.60 12.58 2.43
CA GLN A 292 1.19 11.40 1.65
C GLN A 292 0.75 10.25 2.57
N TRP A 293 0.27 9.15 1.98
CA TRP A 293 -0.09 7.89 2.66
C TRP A 293 -1.11 8.10 3.79
N SER A 294 -2.22 8.77 3.47
CA SER A 294 -3.31 8.98 4.44
C SER A 294 -4.04 7.69 4.80
N TYR A 295 -4.36 7.51 6.08
CA TYR A 295 -5.06 6.35 6.62
C TYR A 295 -6.22 6.81 7.52
N PRO A 296 -7.47 6.77 7.05
CA PRO A 296 -8.67 7.13 7.81
C PRO A 296 -9.17 5.97 8.67
N VAL A 297 -9.65 6.28 9.88
CA VAL A 297 -10.40 5.36 10.75
C VAL A 297 -11.52 6.12 11.47
N VAL A 298 -12.63 5.44 11.77
CA VAL A 298 -13.77 6.04 12.47
C VAL A 298 -13.99 5.31 13.80
N ASP A 299 -14.09 6.08 14.89
CA ASP A 299 -14.42 5.51 16.19
C ASP A 299 -15.92 5.20 16.33
N ARG A 300 -16.33 4.67 17.48
CA ARG A 300 -17.74 4.31 17.73
C ARG A 300 -18.69 5.49 17.86
N ASN A 301 -18.16 6.67 18.15
CA ASN A 301 -18.92 7.90 18.31
C ASN A 301 -19.04 8.67 16.98
N GLY A 302 -18.37 8.19 15.92
CA GLY A 302 -18.34 8.86 14.62
C GLY A 302 -17.23 9.89 14.47
N THR A 303 -16.28 9.93 15.41
CA THR A 303 -15.05 10.72 15.26
C THR A 303 -14.20 10.08 14.18
N LEU A 304 -13.88 10.86 13.14
CA LEU A 304 -12.94 10.47 12.10
C LEU A 304 -11.53 10.90 12.52
N TYR A 305 -10.59 9.97 12.47
CA TYR A 305 -9.15 10.24 12.58
C TYR A 305 -8.50 9.93 11.23
N VAL A 306 -7.61 10.81 10.78
CA VAL A 306 -6.82 10.60 9.56
C VAL A 306 -5.36 10.78 9.92
N SER A 307 -4.61 9.68 9.90
CA SER A 307 -3.15 9.72 10.01
C SER A 307 -2.53 9.88 8.63
N PHE A 308 -1.37 10.51 8.54
CA PHE A 308 -0.60 10.61 7.30
C PHE A 308 0.87 10.82 7.63
N PHE A 309 1.75 10.47 6.70
CA PHE A 309 3.14 10.87 6.77
C PHE A 309 3.28 12.33 6.33
N GLY A 310 4.04 13.12 7.08
CA GLY A 310 4.18 14.56 6.84
C GLY A 310 5.56 15.13 7.16
N VAL A 311 6.01 16.02 6.29
CA VAL A 311 7.17 16.92 6.51
C VAL A 311 6.65 18.34 6.61
N LYS A 312 7.15 19.10 7.59
CA LYS A 312 6.84 20.51 7.77
C LYS A 312 8.04 21.26 8.34
N THR A 313 8.43 22.36 7.71
CA THR A 313 9.40 23.30 8.27
C THR A 313 8.72 24.25 9.26
N GLU A 314 9.19 24.26 10.50
CA GLU A 314 8.76 25.20 11.55
C GLU A 314 9.94 26.10 11.98
N ARG A 315 9.65 27.27 12.56
CA ARG A 315 10.70 28.16 13.10
C ARG A 315 10.80 27.99 14.60
N VAL A 316 11.94 27.49 15.08
CA VAL A 316 12.24 27.33 16.51
C VAL A 316 13.34 28.30 16.88
N PHE A 317 13.04 29.27 17.75
CA PHE A 317 13.94 30.39 18.09
C PHE A 317 14.47 31.19 16.89
N GLY A 318 13.68 31.28 15.81
CA GLY A 318 14.04 31.98 14.58
C GLY A 318 14.69 31.09 13.52
N GLU A 319 15.22 29.93 13.90
CA GLU A 319 15.89 28.98 13.01
C GLU A 319 14.90 27.97 12.40
N PRO A 320 15.03 27.61 11.11
CA PRO A 320 14.21 26.60 10.49
C PRO A 320 14.55 25.20 11.04
N ARG A 321 13.54 24.49 11.53
CA ARG A 321 13.58 23.07 11.89
C ARG A 321 12.60 22.32 10.99
N VAL A 322 13.11 21.36 10.22
CA VAL A 322 12.27 20.42 9.48
C VAL A 322 11.82 19.33 10.44
N ILE A 323 10.51 19.16 10.57
CA ILE A 323 9.90 18.08 11.34
C ILE A 323 9.32 17.09 10.33
N GLN A 324 9.76 15.84 10.41
CA GLN A 324 9.24 14.75 9.61
C GLN A 324 8.66 13.69 10.55
N GLY A 325 7.48 13.18 10.23
CA GLY A 325 6.89 12.14 11.05
C GLY A 325 5.49 11.73 10.63
N ILE A 326 4.83 11.04 11.56
CA ILE A 326 3.43 10.67 11.45
C ILE A 326 2.57 11.74 12.13
N TRP A 327 1.59 12.26 11.41
CA TRP A 327 0.69 13.30 11.87
C TRP A 327 -0.75 12.80 11.85
N VAL A 328 -1.59 13.33 12.73
CA VAL A 328 -3.01 12.96 12.83
C VAL A 328 -3.87 14.21 12.89
N ALA A 329 -4.85 14.29 12.00
CA ALA A 329 -5.95 15.25 12.08
C ALA A 329 -7.24 14.51 12.46
N LYS A 330 -8.11 15.16 13.25
CA LYS A 330 -9.41 14.59 13.63
C LYS A 330 -10.58 15.47 13.24
N SER A 331 -11.71 14.85 12.97
CA SER A 331 -12.98 15.51 12.69
C SER A 331 -14.10 14.91 13.55
N ILE A 332 -14.89 15.79 14.17
CA ILE A 332 -16.05 15.44 15.02
C ILE A 332 -17.39 15.84 14.39
N ASP A 333 -17.37 16.45 13.20
CA ASP A 333 -18.55 16.91 12.45
C ASP A 333 -18.79 16.07 11.18
N GLY A 334 -18.27 14.85 11.21
CA GLY A 334 -18.36 13.87 10.14
C GLY A 334 -17.53 14.23 8.92
N GLY A 335 -16.40 14.94 9.09
CA GLY A 335 -15.44 15.25 8.03
C GLY A 335 -15.63 16.60 7.33
N VAL A 336 -16.38 17.55 7.89
CA VAL A 336 -16.47 18.92 7.33
C VAL A 336 -15.22 19.71 7.69
N THR A 337 -14.85 19.68 8.98
CA THR A 337 -13.70 20.40 9.51
C THR A 337 -12.76 19.45 10.24
N PHE A 338 -11.48 19.82 10.26
CA PHE A 338 -10.41 19.05 10.90
C PHE A 338 -9.67 19.92 11.91
N SER A 339 -9.20 19.29 12.98
CA SER A 339 -8.21 19.91 13.86
C SER A 339 -6.93 20.23 13.10
N GLU A 340 -6.12 21.16 13.62
CA GLU A 340 -4.72 21.22 13.23
C GLU A 340 -4.07 19.85 13.46
N PRO A 341 -3.27 19.33 12.51
CA PRO A 341 -2.66 18.01 12.69
C PRO A 341 -1.69 17.98 13.87
N VAL A 342 -1.79 16.93 14.68
CA VAL A 342 -0.93 16.68 15.85
C VAL A 342 0.14 15.66 15.47
N LEU A 343 1.40 15.92 15.81
CA LEU A 343 2.50 14.98 15.60
C LEU A 343 2.34 13.78 16.54
N ALA A 344 2.20 12.59 15.96
CA ALA A 344 2.11 11.33 16.70
C ALA A 344 3.49 10.71 16.97
N ALA A 345 4.40 10.80 15.99
CA ALA A 345 5.78 10.35 16.12
C ALA A 345 6.68 11.13 15.14
N GLU A 346 7.83 11.60 15.60
CA GLU A 346 8.91 12.05 14.71
C GLU A 346 9.67 10.82 14.18
N THR A 347 10.02 10.82 12.90
CA THR A 347 10.70 9.68 12.24
C THR A 347 12.16 10.01 11.96
N ASN A 348 13.05 9.04 12.10
CA ASN A 348 14.49 9.21 11.89
C ASN A 348 14.93 8.96 10.44
N TRP A 349 14.11 8.29 9.64
CA TRP A 349 14.39 8.10 8.22
C TRP A 349 14.32 9.42 7.46
N TRP A 350 15.19 9.66 6.49
CA TRP A 350 15.05 10.80 5.58
C TRP A 350 14.48 10.33 4.24
N PHE A 351 13.35 10.91 3.82
CA PHE A 351 12.77 10.61 2.52
C PHE A 351 13.49 11.37 1.39
N PRO A 352 13.73 10.75 0.21
CA PRO A 352 13.46 9.35 -0.15
C PRO A 352 14.60 8.39 0.23
N GLY A 353 14.25 7.17 0.68
CA GLY A 353 15.20 6.07 0.90
C GLY A 353 14.77 4.78 0.22
N TYR A 354 15.72 4.08 -0.39
CA TYR A 354 15.52 2.76 -1.03
C TYR A 354 16.01 1.64 -0.12
N SER A 355 15.36 0.48 -0.16
CA SER A 355 15.81 -0.72 0.57
C SER A 355 16.99 -1.41 -0.13
N GLY A 356 18.17 -0.78 -0.10
CA GLY A 356 19.43 -1.37 -0.56
C GLY A 356 19.50 -1.69 -2.07
N LEU A 357 20.54 -2.45 -2.46
CA LEU A 357 20.91 -2.81 -3.84
C LEU A 357 19.83 -3.56 -4.65
N TYR A 358 18.79 -4.09 -3.99
CA TYR A 358 17.73 -4.91 -4.60
C TYR A 358 16.32 -4.39 -4.26
N GLY A 359 16.18 -3.08 -4.13
CA GLY A 359 14.98 -2.39 -3.66
C GLY A 359 13.70 -2.80 -4.38
N PHE A 360 12.97 -3.75 -3.80
CA PHE A 360 11.65 -4.17 -4.28
C PHE A 360 10.49 -3.36 -3.66
N ARG A 361 10.85 -2.37 -2.83
CA ARG A 361 9.96 -1.46 -2.12
C ARG A 361 10.66 -0.13 -1.83
N TRP A 362 9.86 0.86 -1.51
CA TRP A 362 10.29 2.11 -0.89
C TRP A 362 10.37 1.96 0.63
N ILE A 363 11.36 2.59 1.27
CA ILE A 363 11.38 2.74 2.73
C ILE A 363 10.75 4.07 3.07
N VAL A 364 9.53 4.01 3.59
CA VAL A 364 8.73 5.18 3.96
C VAL A 364 7.99 4.85 5.24
N PRO A 365 8.07 5.71 6.27
CA PRO A 365 7.32 5.53 7.51
C PRO A 365 5.82 5.75 7.27
N THR A 366 5.18 4.76 6.65
CA THR A 366 3.76 4.77 6.32
C THR A 366 2.95 4.41 7.56
N PRO A 367 1.91 5.19 7.91
CA PRO A 367 1.08 4.87 9.06
C PRO A 367 0.02 3.83 8.70
N ALA A 368 -0.12 2.83 9.57
CA ALA A 368 -1.31 2.00 9.67
C ALA A 368 -1.99 2.30 11.00
N MET A 369 -3.30 2.59 10.99
CA MET A 369 -4.01 3.07 12.17
C MET A 369 -5.24 2.20 12.49
N ALA A 370 -5.52 2.00 13.77
CA ALA A 370 -6.73 1.35 14.26
C ALA A 370 -7.24 2.02 15.54
N VAL A 371 -8.55 1.94 15.79
CA VAL A 371 -9.19 2.46 17.02
C VAL A 371 -9.75 1.31 17.84
N GLY A 372 -9.42 1.30 19.12
CA GLY A 372 -9.88 0.29 20.06
C GLY A 372 -11.24 0.57 20.68
N PRO A 373 -11.82 -0.41 21.38
CA PRO A 373 -13.12 -0.27 21.99
C PRO A 373 -13.27 0.86 23.02
N ASP A 374 -12.17 1.21 23.66
CA ASP A 374 -12.09 2.25 24.68
C ASP A 374 -11.85 3.65 24.08
N GLY A 375 -11.83 3.77 22.75
CA GLY A 375 -11.50 5.02 22.04
C GLY A 375 -10.00 5.28 21.92
N SER A 376 -9.14 4.35 22.38
CA SER A 376 -7.69 4.47 22.18
C SER A 376 -7.35 4.33 20.71
N ILE A 377 -6.37 5.12 20.26
CA ILE A 377 -5.92 5.14 18.87
C ILE A 377 -4.52 4.53 18.83
N TYR A 378 -4.31 3.61 17.91
CA TYR A 378 -3.07 2.87 17.74
C TYR A 378 -2.53 3.13 16.35
N ILE A 379 -1.28 3.57 16.25
CA ILE A 379 -0.60 3.75 14.97
C ILE A 379 0.67 2.91 14.95
N ALA A 380 0.69 1.95 14.04
CA ALA A 380 1.90 1.22 13.68
C ALA A 380 2.56 1.87 12.47
N TYR A 381 3.89 1.99 12.48
CA TYR A 381 4.66 2.56 11.37
C TYR A 381 6.05 1.92 11.30
N GLU A 382 6.65 1.90 10.12
CA GLU A 382 8.06 1.54 9.96
C GLU A 382 8.95 2.77 10.19
N ASP A 383 10.11 2.62 10.82
CA ASP A 383 11.12 3.69 10.88
C ASP A 383 12.52 3.09 11.11
N SER A 384 13.57 3.81 10.74
CA SER A 384 14.93 3.34 11.02
C SER A 384 15.37 3.77 12.42
N PRO A 385 15.73 2.82 13.30
CA PRO A 385 16.22 3.16 14.64
C PRO A 385 17.55 3.93 14.61
N GLY A 386 18.38 3.72 13.57
CA GLY A 386 19.68 4.36 13.39
C GLY A 386 19.69 5.51 12.38
N GLY A 387 18.53 5.93 11.87
CA GLY A 387 18.43 6.88 10.76
C GLY A 387 19.00 6.33 9.45
N SER A 388 19.26 7.23 8.49
CA SER A 388 19.76 6.85 7.15
C SER A 388 21.17 6.25 7.13
N GLU A 389 21.94 6.41 8.22
CA GLU A 389 23.30 5.89 8.35
C GLU A 389 23.38 4.60 9.19
N GLY A 390 22.26 4.18 9.79
CA GLY A 390 22.18 2.97 10.59
C GLY A 390 22.23 1.69 9.74
N PRO A 391 22.78 0.58 10.27
CA PRO A 391 22.80 -0.70 9.57
C PRO A 391 21.41 -1.34 9.48
N ASP A 392 20.52 -0.96 10.38
CA ASP A 392 19.12 -1.38 10.41
C ASP A 392 18.27 -0.36 9.67
N MET A 393 17.67 -0.80 8.55
CA MET A 393 16.94 0.09 7.65
C MET A 393 15.45 0.24 8.02
N GLY A 394 14.94 -0.48 9.01
CA GLY A 394 13.54 -0.37 9.38
C GLY A 394 13.10 -1.34 10.46
N ASP A 395 12.54 -0.80 11.52
CA ASP A 395 11.84 -1.50 12.59
C ASP A 395 10.36 -1.11 12.58
N ILE A 396 9.50 -1.94 13.19
CA ILE A 396 8.09 -1.60 13.39
C ILE A 396 7.90 -0.97 14.77
N PHE A 397 7.32 0.22 14.81
CA PHE A 397 7.01 0.95 16.03
C PHE A 397 5.50 1.12 16.20
N LEU A 398 5.06 1.19 17.46
CA LEU A 398 3.70 1.55 17.85
C LEU A 398 3.72 2.84 18.68
N VAL A 399 2.84 3.78 18.36
CA VAL A 399 2.43 4.88 19.25
C VAL A 399 0.94 4.82 19.54
N VAL A 400 0.57 5.26 20.75
CA VAL A 400 -0.80 5.15 21.26
C VAL A 400 -1.28 6.50 21.78
N SER A 401 -2.50 6.88 21.39
CA SER A 401 -3.23 7.98 22.03
C SER A 401 -4.37 7.44 22.89
N ARG A 402 -4.49 7.98 24.09
CA ARG A 402 -5.54 7.62 25.08
C ARG A 402 -6.50 8.78 25.38
N ASP A 403 -6.32 9.90 24.72
CA ASP A 403 -7.06 11.16 24.94
C ASP A 403 -7.70 11.69 23.64
N GLY A 404 -8.03 10.77 22.73
CA GLY A 404 -8.70 11.09 21.48
C GLY A 404 -7.82 11.89 20.52
N GLY A 405 -6.54 11.54 20.42
CA GLY A 405 -5.57 12.09 19.47
C GLY A 405 -4.93 13.40 19.89
N ALA A 406 -5.08 13.83 21.15
CA ALA A 406 -4.51 15.09 21.62
C ALA A 406 -3.03 14.94 22.03
N SER A 407 -2.65 13.78 22.56
CA SER A 407 -1.26 13.41 22.85
C SER A 407 -0.99 11.95 22.55
N TRP A 408 0.30 11.60 22.44
CA TRP A 408 0.79 10.30 22.01
C TRP A 408 1.87 9.77 22.94
N SER A 409 1.91 8.46 23.12
CA SER A 409 2.99 7.78 23.85
C SER A 409 4.34 7.93 23.17
N LYS A 410 5.43 7.61 23.88
CA LYS A 410 6.70 7.33 23.21
C LYS A 410 6.55 6.10 22.30
N PRO A 411 7.28 6.03 21.17
CA PRO A 411 7.32 4.84 20.33
C PRO A 411 7.77 3.60 21.09
N VAL A 412 7.09 2.48 20.86
CA VAL A 412 7.46 1.15 21.36
C VAL A 412 7.79 0.27 20.17
N ARG A 413 8.99 -0.31 20.12
CA ARG A 413 9.37 -1.29 19.08
C ARG A 413 8.53 -2.56 19.25
N VAL A 414 7.98 -3.05 18.14
CA VAL A 414 7.05 -4.19 18.08
C VAL A 414 7.78 -5.50 17.75
N ASN A 415 8.72 -5.43 16.81
CA ASN A 415 9.54 -6.58 16.42
C ASN A 415 10.60 -6.91 17.47
N ASP A 416 10.89 -8.21 17.64
CA ASP A 416 11.79 -8.76 18.67
C ASP A 416 13.11 -9.31 18.10
N ASP A 417 13.44 -9.01 16.84
CA ASP A 417 14.72 -9.45 16.28
C ASP A 417 15.90 -8.68 16.90
N THR A 418 17.03 -9.38 17.02
CA THR A 418 18.25 -8.84 17.64
C THR A 418 19.25 -8.36 16.60
N GLY A 419 18.87 -8.34 15.32
CA GLY A 419 19.76 -8.08 14.19
C GLY A 419 19.60 -6.67 13.62
N HIS A 420 19.90 -6.56 12.33
CA HIS A 420 19.70 -5.36 11.51
C HIS A 420 18.82 -5.70 10.31
N ALA A 421 17.95 -6.70 10.47
CA ALA A 421 17.07 -7.12 9.40
C ALA A 421 15.99 -6.07 9.22
N THR A 422 15.66 -5.73 7.99
CA THR A 422 14.63 -4.73 7.73
C THR A 422 13.22 -5.31 7.91
N GLN A 423 12.38 -4.62 8.67
CA GLN A 423 10.94 -4.79 8.74
C GLN A 423 10.20 -3.66 8.03
N PHE A 424 9.00 -3.96 7.51
CA PHE A 424 8.26 -3.06 6.65
C PHE A 424 6.77 -3.36 6.53
N PHE A 425 6.01 -2.42 5.97
CA PHE A 425 4.56 -2.51 5.70
C PHE A 425 3.76 -3.04 6.90
N PRO A 426 3.78 -2.32 8.05
CA PRO A 426 2.99 -2.72 9.20
C PRO A 426 1.50 -2.70 8.86
N MET A 427 0.81 -3.73 9.34
CA MET A 427 -0.65 -3.87 9.30
C MET A 427 -1.15 -3.94 10.74
N ILE A 428 -2.21 -3.22 11.06
CA ILE A 428 -2.77 -3.20 12.41
C ILE A 428 -4.29 -3.33 12.38
N ALA A 429 -4.84 -4.09 13.33
CA ALA A 429 -6.27 -4.16 13.61
C ALA A 429 -6.50 -4.37 15.10
N VAL A 430 -7.61 -3.84 15.62
CA VAL A 430 -8.03 -4.08 17.02
C VAL A 430 -9.27 -4.95 17.04
N ARG A 431 -9.22 -6.03 17.83
CA ARG A 431 -10.37 -6.91 18.02
C ARG A 431 -11.43 -6.20 18.85
N GLY A 432 -12.64 -6.12 18.33
CA GLY A 432 -13.74 -5.39 18.97
C GLY A 432 -14.18 -5.97 20.32
N SER A 433 -14.09 -7.29 20.51
CA SER A 433 -14.63 -7.99 21.68
C SER A 433 -13.80 -7.83 22.96
N ASP A 434 -12.48 -7.77 22.86
CA ASP A 434 -11.55 -7.74 23.99
C ASP A 434 -10.55 -6.57 23.92
N GLY A 435 -10.53 -5.83 22.80
CA GLY A 435 -9.58 -4.74 22.58
C GLY A 435 -8.16 -5.19 22.31
N SER A 436 -7.91 -6.48 22.02
CA SER A 436 -6.56 -6.94 21.69
C SER A 436 -6.08 -6.33 20.37
N ILE A 437 -4.84 -5.87 20.37
CA ILE A 437 -4.20 -5.24 19.21
C ILE A 437 -3.45 -6.33 18.47
N HIS A 438 -3.65 -6.41 17.16
CA HIS A 438 -3.02 -7.38 16.27
C HIS A 438 -2.15 -6.63 15.27
N ILE A 439 -0.89 -7.01 15.12
CA ILE A 439 0.07 -6.36 14.23
C ILE A 439 0.80 -7.41 13.42
N ALA A 440 0.94 -7.19 12.12
CA ALA A 440 1.76 -8.00 11.23
C ALA A 440 2.60 -7.11 10.30
N TRP A 441 3.68 -7.65 9.74
CA TRP A 441 4.61 -6.89 8.89
C TRP A 441 5.42 -7.83 8.01
N GLY A 442 6.03 -7.28 6.95
CA GLY A 442 7.07 -7.95 6.17
C GLY A 442 8.42 -7.85 6.86
N ASP A 443 9.18 -8.95 6.89
CA ASP A 443 10.38 -9.10 7.71
C ASP A 443 11.48 -9.85 6.96
N LYS A 444 12.70 -9.31 6.94
CA LYS A 444 13.85 -9.92 6.27
C LYS A 444 14.71 -10.81 7.18
N ARG A 445 14.35 -11.02 8.45
CA ARG A 445 15.22 -11.65 9.46
C ARG A 445 15.68 -13.07 9.14
N LEU A 446 14.94 -13.80 8.29
CA LEU A 446 15.29 -15.17 7.92
C LEU A 446 16.15 -15.28 6.66
N ASP A 447 16.35 -14.19 5.92
CA ASP A 447 17.19 -14.18 4.73
C ASP A 447 18.45 -13.33 4.91
N PRO A 448 19.60 -13.96 5.22
CA PRO A 448 20.88 -13.28 5.31
C PRO A 448 21.32 -12.58 4.01
N SER A 449 20.75 -12.94 2.85
CA SER A 449 21.06 -12.25 1.58
C SER A 449 20.33 -10.90 1.43
N GLY A 450 19.33 -10.62 2.27
CA GLY A 450 18.57 -9.38 2.26
C GLY A 450 17.58 -9.24 1.10
N ILE A 451 17.33 -10.32 0.35
CA ILE A 451 16.47 -10.37 -0.83
C ILE A 451 15.05 -10.79 -0.44
N GLY A 452 14.94 -11.93 0.23
CA GLY A 452 13.67 -12.51 0.62
C GLY A 452 13.06 -11.85 1.83
N TYR A 453 11.76 -12.08 2.00
CA TYR A 453 11.02 -11.65 3.17
C TYR A 453 9.99 -12.69 3.60
N ASP A 454 9.56 -12.54 4.84
CA ASP A 454 8.55 -13.36 5.49
C ASP A 454 7.51 -12.45 6.13
N ILE A 455 6.30 -12.97 6.36
CA ILE A 455 5.31 -12.23 7.14
C ILE A 455 5.43 -12.66 8.60
N TYR A 456 5.54 -11.70 9.50
CA TYR A 456 5.53 -11.92 10.95
C TYR A 456 4.33 -11.25 11.58
N TYR A 457 3.94 -11.76 12.75
CA TYR A 457 2.78 -11.31 13.49
C TYR A 457 3.05 -11.30 15.00
N THR A 458 2.43 -10.36 15.69
CA THR A 458 2.28 -10.37 17.14
C THR A 458 0.93 -9.78 17.57
N TYR A 459 0.64 -9.86 18.87
CA TYR A 459 -0.51 -9.21 19.47
C TYR A 459 -0.17 -8.64 20.84
N SER A 460 -0.98 -7.67 21.28
CA SER A 460 -0.93 -7.07 22.62
C SER A 460 -2.31 -7.15 23.28
N ARG A 461 -2.32 -7.50 24.56
CA ARG A 461 -3.54 -7.55 25.42
C ARG A 461 -3.53 -6.52 26.54
N ASP A 462 -2.48 -5.71 26.65
CA ASP A 462 -2.31 -4.69 27.68
C ASP A 462 -2.39 -3.27 27.09
N GLY A 463 -2.95 -3.16 25.89
CA GLY A 463 -3.17 -1.92 25.19
C GLY A 463 -1.90 -1.31 24.59
N GLY A 464 -1.00 -2.17 24.08
CA GLY A 464 0.17 -1.78 23.30
C GLY A 464 1.42 -1.52 24.13
N ARG A 465 1.45 -1.95 25.41
CA ARG A 465 2.63 -1.77 26.28
C ARG A 465 3.64 -2.89 26.10
N THR A 466 3.15 -4.12 25.94
CA THR A 466 3.97 -5.29 25.64
C THR A 466 3.34 -6.12 24.52
N PHE A 467 4.18 -6.90 23.85
CA PHE A 467 3.79 -7.75 22.73
C PHE A 467 4.15 -9.20 23.02
N ALA A 468 3.33 -10.11 22.49
CA ALA A 468 3.69 -11.52 22.46
C ALA A 468 4.95 -11.75 21.62
N LYS A 469 5.59 -12.91 21.81
CA LYS A 469 6.68 -13.37 20.94
C LYS A 469 6.25 -13.29 19.48
N ASN A 470 7.12 -12.79 18.60
CA ASN A 470 6.82 -12.70 17.18
C ASN A 470 6.68 -14.11 16.57
N ILE A 471 5.65 -14.30 15.74
CA ILE A 471 5.31 -15.58 15.09
C ILE A 471 5.39 -15.38 13.58
N ARG A 472 6.13 -16.26 12.90
CA ARG A 472 6.16 -16.30 11.42
C ARG A 472 4.82 -16.83 10.90
N VAL A 473 4.23 -16.12 9.95
CA VAL A 473 2.97 -16.45 9.26
C VAL A 473 3.24 -17.21 7.97
N THR A 474 4.27 -16.82 7.22
CA THR A 474 4.67 -17.51 5.98
C THR A 474 5.27 -18.88 6.27
N ASP A 475 4.92 -19.87 5.46
CA ASP A 475 5.51 -21.22 5.50
C ASP A 475 6.78 -21.35 4.64
N ILE A 476 7.07 -20.34 3.82
CA ILE A 476 8.21 -20.25 2.89
C ILE A 476 8.69 -18.79 2.81
N THR A 477 9.99 -18.56 2.63
CA THR A 477 10.50 -17.20 2.45
C THR A 477 10.21 -16.74 1.03
N VAL A 478 9.52 -15.62 0.89
CA VAL A 478 9.12 -15.06 -0.40
C VAL A 478 10.35 -14.50 -1.09
N ASN A 479 10.55 -14.88 -2.35
CA ASN A 479 11.60 -14.29 -3.19
C ASN A 479 11.00 -13.28 -4.19
N PRO A 480 11.04 -11.96 -3.88
CA PRO A 480 10.41 -10.95 -4.73
C PRO A 480 10.98 -10.89 -6.15
N LEU A 481 12.18 -11.42 -6.40
CA LEU A 481 12.79 -11.47 -7.73
C LEU A 481 12.06 -12.40 -8.70
N LEU A 482 11.16 -13.24 -8.20
CA LEU A 482 10.35 -14.16 -9.00
C LEU A 482 8.97 -13.58 -9.36
N GLY A 483 8.69 -12.32 -9.00
CA GLY A 483 7.46 -11.60 -9.35
C GLY A 483 7.63 -10.60 -10.50
N ILE A 484 6.78 -9.59 -10.56
CA ILE A 484 7.04 -8.37 -11.33
C ILE A 484 8.36 -7.80 -10.82
N SER A 485 9.27 -7.50 -11.75
CA SER A 485 10.64 -7.09 -11.44
C SER A 485 10.69 -6.01 -10.35
N PHE A 486 11.12 -6.42 -9.14
CA PHE A 486 11.40 -5.54 -8.00
C PHE A 486 10.22 -4.65 -7.55
N PHE A 487 8.97 -5.13 -7.60
CA PHE A 487 7.87 -4.39 -6.97
C PHE A 487 6.81 -5.32 -6.36
N ILE A 488 6.73 -5.33 -5.02
CA ILE A 488 5.75 -6.15 -4.28
C ILE A 488 4.49 -5.36 -3.87
N GLY A 489 4.37 -4.11 -4.31
CA GLY A 489 3.38 -3.15 -3.84
C GLY A 489 3.91 -2.27 -2.70
N ASP A 490 3.07 -1.33 -2.27
CA ASP A 490 3.37 -0.39 -1.17
C ASP A 490 2.72 -0.74 0.17
N TYR A 491 1.86 -1.76 0.23
CA TYR A 491 1.16 -2.19 1.44
C TYR A 491 0.67 -3.64 1.36
N PHE A 492 0.36 -4.19 2.53
CA PHE A 492 -0.34 -5.46 2.73
C PHE A 492 -1.62 -5.22 3.54
N GLY A 493 -2.42 -6.26 3.75
CA GLY A 493 -3.74 -6.14 4.40
C GLY A 493 -3.91 -7.04 5.63
N MET A 494 -4.59 -6.54 6.65
CA MET A 494 -5.07 -7.34 7.79
C MET A 494 -6.52 -7.01 8.11
N ALA A 495 -7.29 -8.01 8.50
CA ALA A 495 -8.61 -7.84 9.11
C ALA A 495 -8.79 -8.80 10.29
N VAL A 496 -9.55 -8.38 11.31
CA VAL A 496 -9.77 -9.17 12.53
C VAL A 496 -11.26 -9.31 12.80
N THR A 497 -11.66 -10.52 13.14
CA THR A 497 -12.98 -10.85 13.70
C THR A 497 -12.82 -11.22 15.18
N ASN A 498 -13.93 -11.55 15.84
CA ASN A 498 -13.87 -12.06 17.22
C ASN A 498 -13.08 -13.38 17.31
N ASP A 499 -13.08 -14.18 16.25
CA ASP A 499 -12.53 -15.54 16.28
C ASP A 499 -11.22 -15.69 15.48
N ASN A 500 -11.01 -14.88 14.43
CA ASN A 500 -9.93 -15.07 13.47
C ASN A 500 -9.18 -13.75 13.17
N VAL A 501 -7.90 -13.92 12.81
CA VAL A 501 -7.04 -12.88 12.23
C VAL A 501 -6.75 -13.31 10.79
N TYR A 502 -7.02 -12.41 9.84
CA TYR A 502 -6.74 -12.60 8.42
C TYR A 502 -5.64 -11.64 8.01
N ILE A 503 -4.62 -12.16 7.31
CA ILE A 503 -3.48 -11.40 6.82
C ILE A 503 -3.34 -11.77 5.34
N VAL A 504 -3.19 -10.77 4.48
CA VAL A 504 -3.00 -10.96 3.04
C VAL A 504 -1.74 -10.24 2.58
N TRP A 505 -0.96 -10.90 1.74
CA TRP A 505 0.30 -10.37 1.24
C TRP A 505 0.56 -10.78 -0.21
N THR A 506 1.42 -10.02 -0.86
CA THR A 506 1.96 -10.33 -2.18
C THR A 506 2.98 -11.46 -2.08
N ASP A 507 2.91 -12.46 -2.95
CA ASP A 507 3.76 -13.64 -2.86
C ASP A 507 4.14 -14.19 -4.24
N SER A 508 5.41 -14.49 -4.42
CA SER A 508 6.00 -14.99 -5.66
C SER A 508 6.50 -16.43 -5.57
N ARG A 509 6.10 -17.20 -4.53
CA ARG A 509 6.58 -18.56 -4.26
C ARG A 509 6.38 -19.55 -5.42
N ARG A 510 5.42 -19.29 -6.32
CA ARG A 510 5.17 -20.13 -7.50
C ARG A 510 5.95 -19.71 -8.74
N GLY A 511 6.77 -18.67 -8.67
CA GLY A 511 7.71 -18.31 -9.74
C GLY A 511 8.93 -19.24 -9.73
N SER A 512 9.59 -19.40 -10.89
CA SER A 512 10.75 -20.27 -11.06
C SER A 512 11.59 -19.82 -12.24
N LEU A 513 12.88 -19.54 -12.03
CA LEU A 513 13.80 -19.18 -13.13
C LEU A 513 14.05 -20.32 -14.14
N THR A 514 13.46 -21.50 -13.95
CA THR A 514 13.66 -22.67 -14.82
C THR A 514 12.57 -22.72 -15.89
N VAL A 515 12.94 -22.80 -17.18
CA VAL A 515 11.97 -23.11 -18.24
C VAL A 515 11.49 -24.55 -18.03
N VAL A 516 10.19 -24.74 -17.79
CA VAL A 516 9.57 -26.07 -17.69
C VAL A 516 8.92 -26.41 -19.03
N PRO A 517 9.49 -27.30 -19.85
CA PRO A 517 8.92 -27.66 -21.15
C PRO A 517 7.53 -28.30 -20.96
N GLY A 518 6.52 -27.78 -21.65
CA GLY A 518 5.13 -28.28 -21.57
C GLY A 518 4.30 -27.69 -20.43
N ALA A 519 4.86 -26.81 -19.58
CA ALA A 519 4.04 -25.97 -18.71
C ALA A 519 3.33 -24.91 -19.56
N TYR A 520 2.02 -24.70 -19.33
CA TYR A 520 1.28 -23.56 -19.91
C TYR A 520 1.89 -22.21 -19.51
N ARG A 521 2.65 -22.17 -18.40
CA ARG A 521 3.43 -21.02 -17.93
C ARG A 521 4.84 -21.05 -18.52
N ASN A 522 5.33 -19.91 -19.02
CA ASN A 522 6.76 -19.62 -18.86
C ASN A 522 6.98 -19.51 -17.34
N ALA A 523 7.50 -20.56 -16.71
CA ALA A 523 7.59 -20.68 -15.27
C ALA A 523 8.44 -19.57 -14.60
N ALA A 524 9.10 -18.71 -15.37
CA ALA A 524 9.99 -17.62 -14.96
C ALA A 524 9.45 -16.75 -13.81
N LEU A 525 8.24 -16.19 -13.94
CA LEU A 525 7.71 -15.18 -13.02
C LEU A 525 6.26 -15.48 -12.58
N ASN A 526 5.93 -15.14 -11.34
CA ASN A 526 4.59 -15.18 -10.76
C ASN A 526 4.48 -14.23 -9.56
N GLN A 527 3.33 -13.58 -9.42
CA GLN A 527 3.03 -12.76 -8.26
C GLN A 527 1.53 -12.90 -7.95
N ASP A 528 1.24 -13.53 -6.82
CA ASP A 528 -0.11 -13.88 -6.36
C ASP A 528 -0.36 -13.23 -5.00
N ILE A 529 -1.62 -13.23 -4.56
CA ILE A 529 -2.06 -12.91 -3.21
C ILE A 529 -2.34 -14.21 -2.43
N TYR A 530 -1.83 -14.27 -1.21
CA TYR A 530 -2.06 -15.32 -0.22
C TYR A 530 -2.74 -14.78 1.03
#